data_AF-A0AAW9BQ72-F1
#
_entry.id   AF-A0AAW9BQ72-F1
#
_cell.length_a   1.000
_cell.length_b   1.000
_cell.length_c   1.000
_cell.angle_alpha   90.00
_cell.angle_beta   90.00
_cell.angle_gamma   90.00
#
_symmetry.space_group_name_H-M   'P 1'
#
loop_
_entity.id
_entity.type
_entity.pdbx_description
1 polymer ?
#
loop_
_entity_poly.entity_id
_entity_poly.type
_entity_poly.pdbx_seq_one_letter_code
_entity_poly.pdbx_strand_id
1 'polypeptide(L)'
;EGPIDHAINSDELTLNFPIIATDFDGDTSSAVIPVTIVDDQPTITNVDAITVDEDDLTSIGSAQDGVVSIDGKFTTTEGSDRVVSYQLDGSTNPVAGLTSHGEAVVLVETANADGSFTYSATADGNPVFTLVVNVDGSYNFTLEGPIDHAINSDELTLNFPIIATDFDGDTSSAVLPVTIFDDQPT
;
A
#
# COMPACT_ATOMS: atom_id res chain seq x y z
N GLU A 1 -5.55 -14.65 -18.20
CA GLU A 1 -4.19 -14.18 -18.50
C GLU A 1 -3.75 -13.20 -17.41
N GLY A 2 -2.63 -13.45 -16.75
CA GLY A 2 -2.00 -12.58 -15.75
C GLY A 2 -0.47 -12.59 -15.94
N PRO A 3 0.29 -11.85 -15.12
CA PRO A 3 1.75 -11.77 -15.21
C PRO A 3 2.43 -13.14 -15.08
N ILE A 4 3.65 -13.27 -15.59
CA ILE A 4 4.48 -14.48 -15.50
C ILE A 4 5.61 -14.21 -14.50
N ASP A 5 5.46 -14.78 -13.31
CA ASP A 5 6.43 -14.69 -12.22
C ASP A 5 7.86 -15.09 -12.66
N HIS A 6 8.80 -14.17 -12.44
CA HIS A 6 10.23 -14.38 -12.57
C HIS A 6 10.81 -15.05 -11.30
N ALA A 7 12.08 -15.48 -11.38
CA ALA A 7 12.77 -16.01 -10.21
C ALA A 7 13.28 -14.87 -9.35
N ILE A 8 13.33 -15.03 -8.02
CA ILE A 8 13.77 -13.96 -7.10
C ILE A 8 15.09 -13.30 -7.57
N ASN A 9 15.06 -11.98 -7.77
CA ASN A 9 16.12 -11.13 -8.31
C ASN A 9 16.55 -11.53 -9.73
N SER A 10 15.62 -11.71 -10.66
CA SER A 10 15.91 -12.20 -12.01
C SER A 10 15.17 -11.44 -13.10
N ASP A 11 15.90 -10.57 -13.80
CA ASP A 11 15.33 -9.73 -14.86
C ASP A 11 14.98 -10.47 -16.17
N GLU A 12 15.14 -11.80 -16.25
CA GLU A 12 14.85 -12.59 -17.45
C GLU A 12 14.35 -14.01 -17.15
N LEU A 13 13.37 -14.46 -17.94
CA LEU A 13 12.91 -15.85 -17.98
C LEU A 13 12.98 -16.39 -19.42
N THR A 14 13.81 -17.41 -19.66
CA THR A 14 13.91 -18.06 -20.98
C THR A 14 13.09 -19.34 -21.06
N LEU A 15 12.11 -19.35 -21.95
CA LEU A 15 11.28 -20.49 -22.31
C LEU A 15 11.80 -21.15 -23.59
N ASN A 16 12.10 -22.45 -23.52
CA ASN A 16 12.59 -23.21 -24.66
C ASN A 16 11.48 -24.05 -25.26
N PHE A 17 11.10 -23.75 -26.51
CA PHE A 17 10.08 -24.51 -27.24
C PHE A 17 10.76 -25.51 -28.19
N PRO A 18 10.74 -26.81 -27.88
CA PRO A 18 11.22 -27.83 -28.80
C PRO A 18 10.23 -27.97 -29.96
N ILE A 19 10.74 -27.89 -31.19
CA ILE A 19 9.98 -28.16 -32.40
C ILE A 19 10.52 -29.42 -33.08
N ILE A 20 9.61 -30.17 -33.69
CA ILE A 20 9.93 -31.35 -34.48
C ILE A 20 9.33 -31.13 -35.87
N ALA A 21 10.16 -31.24 -36.89
CA ALA A 21 9.72 -31.29 -38.28
C ALA A 21 9.72 -32.76 -38.73
N THR A 22 8.61 -33.20 -39.33
CA THR A 22 8.47 -34.51 -39.97
C THR A 22 8.23 -34.28 -41.45
N ASP A 23 8.99 -34.93 -42.32
CA ASP A 23 8.76 -34.86 -43.77
C ASP A 23 7.73 -35.90 -44.23
N PHE A 24 7.60 -36.10 -45.54
CA PHE A 24 6.54 -36.95 -46.10
C PHE A 24 6.76 -38.45 -45.86
N ASP A 25 8.01 -38.92 -45.79
CA ASP A 25 8.30 -40.34 -45.58
C ASP A 25 8.53 -40.71 -44.11
N GLY A 26 8.56 -39.71 -43.22
CA GLY A 26 8.49 -39.88 -41.78
C GLY A 26 9.80 -39.60 -41.05
N ASP A 27 10.83 -39.14 -41.77
CA ASP A 27 12.07 -38.68 -41.15
C ASP A 27 11.80 -37.43 -40.30
N THR A 28 12.50 -37.35 -39.16
CA THR A 28 12.33 -36.24 -38.21
C THR A 28 13.61 -35.47 -37.99
N SER A 29 13.46 -34.16 -37.84
CA SER A 29 14.50 -33.25 -37.36
C SER A 29 13.95 -32.42 -36.20
N SER A 30 14.80 -32.04 -35.26
CA SER A 30 14.41 -31.23 -34.11
C SER A 30 15.23 -29.96 -34.01
N ALA A 31 14.61 -28.90 -33.49
CA ALA A 31 15.25 -27.65 -33.14
C ALA A 31 14.59 -27.07 -31.88
N VAL A 32 15.23 -26.08 -31.27
CA VAL A 32 14.67 -25.35 -30.13
C VAL A 32 14.53 -23.89 -30.51
N ILE A 33 13.38 -23.30 -30.22
CA ILE A 33 13.14 -21.86 -30.30
C ILE A 33 13.17 -21.31 -28.88
N PRO A 34 14.21 -20.54 -28.49
CA PRO A 34 14.22 -19.83 -27.22
C PRO A 34 13.35 -18.57 -27.31
N VAL A 35 12.54 -18.33 -26.29
CA VAL A 35 11.79 -17.10 -26.06
C VAL A 35 12.24 -16.56 -24.71
N THR A 36 12.78 -15.35 -24.70
CA THR A 36 13.16 -14.67 -23.45
C THR A 36 12.08 -13.64 -23.12
N ILE A 37 11.51 -13.78 -21.94
CA ILE A 37 10.69 -12.77 -21.29
C ILE A 37 11.66 -11.92 -20.48
N VAL A 38 11.56 -10.61 -20.63
CA VAL A 38 12.37 -9.64 -19.87
C VAL A 38 11.45 -9.07 -18.81
N ASP A 39 11.96 -9.01 -17.59
CA ASP A 39 11.22 -8.51 -16.45
C ASP A 39 11.18 -6.98 -16.42
N ASP A 40 10.14 -6.45 -15.79
CA ASP A 40 10.01 -5.04 -15.46
C ASP A 40 9.38 -4.85 -14.08
N GLN A 41 9.82 -3.80 -13.41
CA GLN A 41 9.35 -3.45 -12.07
C GLN A 41 7.87 -3.02 -12.03
N PRO A 42 7.18 -3.20 -10.89
CA PRO A 42 5.82 -2.71 -10.72
C PRO A 42 5.82 -1.18 -10.67
N THR A 43 4.65 -0.57 -10.89
CA THR A 43 4.48 0.89 -10.73
C THR A 43 3.11 1.21 -10.12
N ILE A 44 3.11 1.83 -8.94
CA ILE A 44 1.91 2.50 -8.41
C ILE A 44 1.66 3.77 -9.23
N THR A 45 0.58 3.76 -10.02
CA THR A 45 0.22 4.83 -10.96
C THR A 45 -0.75 5.86 -10.39
N ASN A 46 -1.55 5.47 -9.39
CA ASN A 46 -2.47 6.38 -8.71
C ASN A 46 -2.71 5.94 -7.26
N VAL A 47 -2.94 6.95 -6.41
CA VAL A 47 -3.48 6.82 -5.07
C VAL A 47 -4.32 8.06 -4.82
N ASP A 48 -5.58 7.86 -4.44
CA ASP A 48 -6.46 8.97 -4.13
C ASP A 48 -6.14 9.48 -2.72
N ALA A 49 -6.11 10.80 -2.56
CA ALA A 49 -6.04 11.42 -1.25
C ALA A 49 -7.35 11.18 -0.49
N ILE A 50 -7.24 10.95 0.81
CA ILE A 50 -8.42 10.76 1.67
C ILE A 50 -8.50 11.84 2.73
N THR A 51 -9.72 12.12 3.17
CA THR A 51 -10.04 13.13 4.18
C THR A 51 -10.94 12.54 5.24
N VAL A 52 -10.71 12.91 6.50
CA VAL A 52 -11.59 12.63 7.64
C VAL A 52 -11.70 13.89 8.49
N ASP A 53 -12.75 13.98 9.30
CA ASP A 53 -12.99 15.11 10.19
C ASP A 53 -13.02 14.64 11.65
N GLU A 54 -12.42 15.42 12.55
CA GLU A 54 -12.49 15.17 13.99
C GLU A 54 -13.86 15.49 14.56
N ASP A 55 -14.63 16.38 13.93
CA ASP A 55 -16.00 16.70 14.35
C ASP A 55 -16.96 15.52 14.22
N ASP A 56 -16.55 14.49 13.46
CA ASP A 56 -17.26 13.24 13.24
C ASP A 56 -16.92 12.13 14.25
N LEU A 57 -15.93 12.35 15.11
CA LEU A 57 -15.53 11.37 16.12
C LEU A 57 -16.66 11.14 17.13
N THR A 58 -17.09 9.88 17.25
CA THR A 58 -18.23 9.52 18.09
C THR A 58 -17.99 9.91 19.56
N SER A 59 -18.99 10.55 20.18
CA SER A 59 -18.99 11.03 21.58
C SER A 59 -18.14 12.26 21.88
N ILE A 60 -17.22 12.66 21.01
CA ILE A 60 -16.31 13.80 21.26
C ILE A 60 -16.44 14.91 20.22
N GLY A 61 -16.66 14.57 18.96
CA GLY A 61 -16.81 15.53 17.87
C GLY A 61 -18.10 16.32 17.94
N SER A 62 -18.09 17.55 17.43
CA SER A 62 -19.24 18.46 17.51
C SER A 62 -20.40 18.11 16.58
N ALA A 63 -20.16 17.52 15.39
CA ALA A 63 -21.15 17.23 14.37
C ALA A 63 -21.64 15.77 14.37
N GLN A 64 -20.71 14.81 14.28
CA GLN A 64 -20.98 13.36 14.29
C GLN A 64 -21.94 12.91 13.18
N ASP A 65 -21.83 13.47 11.97
CA ASP A 65 -22.74 13.17 10.86
C ASP A 65 -22.07 12.59 9.59
N GLY A 66 -20.74 12.58 9.53
CA GLY A 66 -19.92 11.96 8.50
C GLY A 66 -19.26 10.65 8.92
N VAL A 67 -18.12 10.35 8.30
CA VAL A 67 -17.43 9.05 8.39
C VAL A 67 -15.98 9.22 8.81
N VAL A 68 -15.57 8.45 9.81
CA VAL A 68 -14.20 8.42 10.30
C VAL A 68 -13.37 7.27 9.72
N SER A 69 -13.97 6.42 8.88
CA SER A 69 -13.33 5.27 8.24
C SER A 69 -13.47 5.36 6.73
N ILE A 70 -12.35 5.33 6.01
CA ILE A 70 -12.27 5.48 4.56
C ILE A 70 -11.51 4.30 3.96
N ASP A 71 -12.16 3.63 3.01
CA ASP A 71 -11.53 2.62 2.16
C ASP A 71 -10.94 3.26 0.90
N GLY A 72 -9.81 2.72 0.45
CA GLY A 72 -9.18 3.12 -0.81
C GLY A 72 -8.38 1.98 -1.43
N LYS A 73 -7.77 2.24 -2.58
CA LYS A 73 -6.95 1.25 -3.29
C LYS A 73 -5.87 1.92 -4.14
N PHE A 74 -4.67 1.35 -4.13
CA PHE A 74 -3.61 1.72 -5.06
C PHE A 74 -3.94 1.19 -6.46
N THR A 75 -3.79 2.05 -7.47
CA THR A 75 -3.83 1.61 -8.87
C THR A 75 -2.41 1.28 -9.30
N THR A 76 -2.14 0.00 -9.51
CA THR A 76 -0.80 -0.50 -9.81
C THR A 76 -0.78 -1.20 -11.16
N THR A 77 0.26 -0.90 -11.93
CA THR A 77 0.64 -1.72 -13.08
C THR A 77 1.65 -2.73 -12.58
N GLU A 78 1.32 -4.01 -12.65
CA GLU A 78 2.16 -5.06 -12.07
C GLU A 78 3.43 -5.32 -12.88
N GLY A 79 3.39 -5.07 -14.19
CA GLY A 79 4.51 -5.38 -15.08
C GLY A 79 4.45 -6.84 -15.53
N SER A 80 5.62 -7.47 -15.56
CA SER A 80 5.85 -8.84 -16.00
C SER A 80 5.60 -9.84 -14.87
N ASP A 81 5.75 -9.38 -13.63
CA ASP A 81 5.44 -10.09 -12.40
C ASP A 81 4.18 -9.55 -11.72
N ARG A 82 3.64 -10.32 -10.77
CA ARG A 82 2.52 -9.86 -9.95
C ARG A 82 3.02 -9.13 -8.72
N VAL A 83 2.25 -8.15 -8.26
CA VAL A 83 2.52 -7.51 -6.96
C VAL A 83 2.08 -8.44 -5.84
N VAL A 84 2.96 -8.70 -4.88
CA VAL A 84 2.73 -9.65 -3.78
C VAL A 84 2.64 -9.00 -2.40
N SER A 85 3.02 -7.72 -2.27
CA SER A 85 2.84 -6.99 -1.01
C SER A 85 2.76 -5.48 -1.19
N TYR A 86 2.03 -4.84 -0.28
CA TYR A 86 2.04 -3.40 -0.05
C TYR A 86 2.34 -3.16 1.44
N GLN A 87 3.34 -2.33 1.73
CA GLN A 87 3.79 -2.06 3.10
C GLN A 87 4.18 -0.58 3.24
N LEU A 88 4.05 0.00 4.43
CA LEU A 88 4.59 1.31 4.75
C LEU A 88 6.12 1.27 4.68
N ASP A 89 6.74 2.32 4.15
CA ASP A 89 8.19 2.48 4.21
C ASP A 89 8.64 2.79 5.64
N GLY A 90 9.11 1.75 6.33
CA GLY A 90 9.63 1.82 7.70
C GLY A 90 10.91 2.63 7.88
N SER A 91 11.51 3.15 6.79
CA SER A 91 12.61 4.12 6.90
C SER A 91 12.14 5.53 7.28
N THR A 92 10.82 5.77 7.21
CA THR A 92 10.19 7.04 7.56
C THR A 92 9.33 6.90 8.82
N ASN A 93 9.09 8.03 9.51
CA ASN A 93 8.13 8.10 10.61
C ASN A 93 7.03 9.09 10.24
N PRO A 94 5.87 8.64 9.75
CA PRO A 94 4.78 9.52 9.32
C PRO A 94 4.10 10.27 10.48
N VAL A 95 4.30 9.83 11.72
CA VAL A 95 3.74 10.47 12.93
C VAL A 95 4.80 11.26 13.72
N ALA A 96 5.94 11.59 13.10
CA ALA A 96 7.01 12.31 13.79
C ALA A 96 6.55 13.69 14.27
N GLY A 97 6.58 13.90 15.60
CA GLY A 97 6.17 15.15 16.23
C GLY A 97 4.66 15.33 16.35
N LEU A 98 3.87 14.34 15.95
CA LEU A 98 2.43 14.31 16.14
C LEU A 98 2.10 14.10 17.62
N THR A 99 1.14 14.86 18.15
CA THR A 99 0.62 14.68 19.50
C THR A 99 -0.89 14.55 19.50
N SER A 100 -1.42 13.93 20.54
CA SER A 100 -2.85 13.87 20.84
C SER A 100 -3.02 14.16 22.33
N HIS A 101 -3.77 15.20 22.68
CA HIS A 101 -3.90 15.69 24.06
C HIS A 101 -2.55 16.03 24.72
N GLY A 102 -1.59 16.50 23.92
CA GLY A 102 -0.23 16.83 24.34
C GLY A 102 0.71 15.64 24.49
N GLU A 103 0.23 14.41 24.32
CA GLU A 103 1.03 13.19 24.39
C GLU A 103 1.49 12.74 23.02
N ALA A 104 2.72 12.25 22.91
CA ALA A 104 3.30 11.85 21.64
C ALA A 104 2.58 10.64 21.03
N VAL A 105 2.23 10.73 19.76
CA VAL A 105 1.65 9.61 19.00
C VAL A 105 2.76 8.63 18.61
N VAL A 106 2.52 7.35 18.90
CA VAL A 106 3.40 6.23 18.53
C VAL A 106 2.65 5.34 17.55
N LEU A 107 3.27 5.07 16.41
CA LEU A 107 2.76 4.14 15.39
C LEU A 107 3.44 2.76 15.55
N VAL A 108 2.64 1.71 15.61
CA VAL A 108 3.12 0.33 15.71
C VAL A 108 2.62 -0.48 14.51
N GLU A 109 3.54 -1.09 13.78
CA GLU A 109 3.23 -2.04 12.71
C GLU A 109 3.00 -3.45 13.27
N THR A 110 2.00 -4.14 12.75
CA THR A 110 1.73 -5.56 12.95
C THR A 110 1.58 -6.24 11.60
N ALA A 111 2.41 -7.25 11.33
CA ALA A 111 2.25 -8.13 10.18
C ALA A 111 1.20 -9.20 10.47
N ASN A 112 0.19 -9.32 9.60
CA ASN A 112 -0.91 -10.26 9.75
C ASN A 112 -0.66 -11.58 9.02
N ALA A 113 -1.37 -12.63 9.43
CA ALA A 113 -1.20 -13.97 8.86
C ALA A 113 -1.66 -14.08 7.39
N ASP A 114 -2.50 -13.15 6.93
CA ASP A 114 -2.96 -13.05 5.55
C ASP A 114 -2.03 -12.22 4.64
N GLY A 115 -0.92 -11.71 5.19
CA GLY A 115 0.06 -10.88 4.48
C GLY A 115 -0.26 -9.39 4.49
N SER A 116 -1.39 -8.96 5.06
CA SER A 116 -1.68 -7.55 5.28
C SER A 116 -0.83 -6.97 6.43
N PHE A 117 -0.75 -5.64 6.49
CA PHE A 117 -0.12 -4.91 7.59
C PHE A 117 -1.13 -3.98 8.27
N THR A 118 -1.12 -3.97 9.60
CA THR A 118 -1.90 -3.05 10.42
C THR A 118 -0.96 -2.08 11.14
N TYR A 119 -1.22 -0.79 11.03
CA TYR A 119 -0.50 0.28 11.69
C TYR A 119 -1.43 0.95 12.70
N SER A 120 -1.18 0.74 13.99
CA SER A 120 -1.98 1.33 15.07
C SER A 120 -1.24 2.51 15.69
N ALA A 121 -1.86 3.68 15.65
CA ALA A 121 -1.35 4.90 16.24
C ALA A 121 -2.02 5.13 17.61
N THR A 122 -1.20 5.30 18.65
CA THR A 122 -1.69 5.52 20.02
C THR A 122 -0.95 6.64 20.72
N ALA A 123 -1.64 7.35 21.62
CA ALA A 123 -1.05 8.35 22.52
C ALA A 123 -1.42 7.99 23.97
N ASP A 124 -0.40 7.75 24.81
CA ASP A 124 -0.57 7.22 26.17
C ASP A 124 -1.49 5.98 26.26
N GLY A 125 -1.43 5.12 25.24
CA GLY A 125 -2.25 3.91 25.13
C GLY A 125 -3.69 4.12 24.65
N ASN A 126 -4.11 5.36 24.38
CA ASN A 126 -5.40 5.65 23.75
C ASN A 126 -5.26 5.58 22.22
N PRO A 127 -6.25 4.99 21.51
CA PRO A 127 -6.22 4.93 20.05
C PRO A 127 -6.39 6.33 19.43
N VAL A 128 -5.63 6.60 18.37
CA VAL A 128 -5.70 7.84 17.58
C VAL A 128 -6.16 7.52 16.17
N PHE A 129 -5.51 6.57 15.49
CA PHE A 129 -5.98 6.04 14.22
C PHE A 129 -5.41 4.65 13.95
N THR A 130 -6.04 3.95 13.00
CA THR A 130 -5.55 2.69 12.45
C THR A 130 -5.51 2.76 10.92
N LEU A 131 -4.40 2.32 10.33
CA LEU A 131 -4.26 2.08 8.88
C LEU A 131 -4.07 0.59 8.64
N VAL A 132 -4.89 -0.02 7.79
CA VAL A 132 -4.71 -1.40 7.31
C VAL A 132 -4.37 -1.35 5.83
N VAL A 133 -3.28 -2.03 5.43
CA VAL A 133 -2.85 -2.15 4.04
C VAL A 133 -2.88 -3.63 3.66
N ASN A 134 -3.72 -3.98 2.69
CA ASN A 134 -3.93 -5.35 2.25
C ASN A 134 -2.99 -5.73 1.10
N VAL A 135 -2.78 -7.04 0.94
CA VAL A 135 -1.94 -7.62 -0.12
C VAL A 135 -2.40 -7.22 -1.53
N ASP A 136 -3.71 -7.02 -1.72
CA ASP A 136 -4.27 -6.66 -3.02
C ASP A 136 -4.19 -5.16 -3.34
N GLY A 137 -3.51 -4.37 -2.49
CA GLY A 137 -3.37 -2.92 -2.61
C GLY A 137 -4.58 -2.12 -2.13
N SER A 138 -5.65 -2.77 -1.62
CA SER A 138 -6.68 -2.05 -0.88
C SER A 138 -6.17 -1.62 0.50
N TYR A 139 -6.70 -0.53 1.02
CA TYR A 139 -6.40 -0.06 2.36
C TYR A 139 -7.64 0.51 3.03
N ASN A 140 -7.61 0.55 4.36
CA ASN A 140 -8.60 1.22 5.20
C ASN A 140 -7.88 2.11 6.20
N PHE A 141 -8.26 3.37 6.28
CA PHE A 141 -7.84 4.29 7.33
C PHE A 141 -9.03 4.60 8.23
N THR A 142 -8.85 4.51 9.54
CA THR A 142 -9.88 4.83 10.53
C THR A 142 -9.32 5.79 11.57
N LEU A 143 -9.92 6.98 11.70
CA LEU A 143 -9.67 7.92 12.79
C LEU A 143 -10.46 7.48 14.03
N GLU A 144 -9.79 7.41 15.17
CA GLU A 144 -10.32 6.83 16.41
C GLU A 144 -10.24 7.81 17.59
N GLY A 145 -9.37 8.81 17.51
CA GLY A 145 -9.19 9.87 18.50
C GLY A 145 -8.63 11.14 17.86
N PRO A 146 -8.68 12.26 18.60
CA PRO A 146 -8.28 13.56 18.10
C PRO A 146 -6.76 13.69 18.05
N ILE A 147 -6.28 14.68 17.31
CA ILE A 147 -4.89 15.04 17.08
C ILE A 147 -4.74 16.52 17.41
N ASP A 148 -3.61 16.90 18.00
CA ASP A 148 -3.38 18.31 18.28
C ASP A 148 -2.98 19.04 16.99
N HIS A 149 -3.81 20.00 16.59
CA HIS A 149 -3.52 20.90 15.48
C HIS A 149 -2.61 22.06 15.90
N ALA A 150 -1.84 22.58 14.92
CA ALA A 150 -1.09 23.81 15.14
C ALA A 150 -2.03 25.00 15.37
N ILE A 151 -1.59 26.00 16.15
CA ILE A 151 -2.43 27.17 16.45
C ILE A 151 -2.84 27.88 15.15
N ASN A 152 -4.15 28.06 14.95
CA ASN A 152 -4.77 28.60 13.73
C ASN A 152 -4.63 27.70 12.49
N SER A 153 -4.57 26.38 12.68
CA SER A 153 -4.67 25.39 11.60
C SER A 153 -5.99 24.66 11.74
N ASP A 154 -6.76 24.57 10.65
CA ASP A 154 -8.04 23.85 10.62
C ASP A 154 -7.90 22.45 10.00
N GLU A 155 -6.68 22.08 9.60
CA GLU A 155 -6.38 20.77 9.03
C GLU A 155 -4.94 20.36 9.29
N LEU A 156 -4.65 19.07 9.16
CA LEU A 156 -3.32 18.47 9.15
C LEU A 156 -3.27 17.32 8.14
N THR A 157 -2.25 17.30 7.29
CA THR A 157 -2.02 16.17 6.36
C THR A 157 -0.90 15.26 6.84
N LEU A 158 -1.21 13.99 7.05
CA LEU A 158 -0.25 12.90 7.27
C LEU A 158 0.07 12.22 5.95
N ASN A 159 1.36 11.96 5.69
CA ASN A 159 1.83 11.32 4.47
C ASN A 159 2.38 9.94 4.79
N PHE A 160 1.74 8.90 4.27
CA PHE A 160 2.14 7.51 4.47
C PHE A 160 2.83 6.99 3.19
N PRO A 161 4.17 6.91 3.15
CA PRO A 161 4.89 6.33 2.02
C PRO A 161 4.68 4.82 1.99
N ILE A 162 4.20 4.30 0.89
CA ILE A 162 3.88 2.88 0.66
C ILE A 162 4.81 2.33 -0.40
N ILE A 163 5.34 1.14 -0.15
CA ILE A 163 6.14 0.33 -1.05
C ILE A 163 5.28 -0.83 -1.54
N ALA A 164 5.18 -1.00 -2.86
CA ALA A 164 4.72 -2.22 -3.50
C ALA A 164 5.92 -3.08 -3.89
N THR A 165 5.84 -4.39 -3.65
CA THR A 165 6.86 -5.37 -4.03
C THR A 165 6.23 -6.46 -4.86
N ASP A 166 6.85 -6.82 -5.98
CA ASP A 166 6.42 -7.92 -6.82
C ASP A 166 7.04 -9.26 -6.39
N PHE A 167 6.80 -10.30 -7.20
CA PHE A 167 7.16 -11.65 -6.84
C PHE A 167 8.68 -11.88 -6.82
N ASP A 168 9.43 -11.23 -7.71
CA ASP A 168 10.87 -11.40 -7.83
C ASP A 168 11.65 -10.50 -6.86
N GLY A 169 11.01 -9.45 -6.33
CA GLY A 169 11.54 -8.56 -5.31
C GLY A 169 11.72 -7.12 -5.76
N ASP A 170 11.39 -6.80 -7.01
CA ASP A 170 11.34 -5.44 -7.51
C ASP A 170 10.28 -4.59 -6.79
N THR A 171 10.57 -3.29 -6.69
CA THR A 171 9.77 -2.37 -5.86
C THR A 171 9.38 -1.08 -6.56
N SER A 172 8.25 -0.52 -6.15
CA SER A 172 7.87 0.86 -6.42
C SER A 172 7.25 1.51 -5.21
N SER A 173 7.23 2.84 -5.18
CA SER A 173 6.73 3.60 -4.04
C SER A 173 5.74 4.68 -4.44
N ALA A 174 4.75 4.92 -3.59
CA ALA A 174 3.85 6.07 -3.66
C ALA A 174 3.58 6.62 -2.26
N VAL A 175 2.92 7.76 -2.15
CA VAL A 175 2.52 8.34 -0.86
C VAL A 175 1.01 8.37 -0.79
N LEU A 176 0.42 7.82 0.26
CA LEU A 176 -0.98 8.00 0.63
C LEU A 176 -1.10 9.25 1.53
N PRO A 177 -1.65 10.36 1.03
CA PRO A 177 -1.95 11.52 1.86
C PRO A 177 -3.31 11.35 2.56
N VAL A 178 -3.33 11.61 3.85
CA VAL A 178 -4.54 11.62 4.70
C VAL A 178 -4.64 13.00 5.33
N THR A 179 -5.66 13.77 4.96
CA THR A 179 -5.95 15.06 5.59
C THR A 179 -7.00 14.89 6.67
N ILE A 180 -6.73 15.44 7.84
CA ILE A 180 -7.58 15.40 9.02
C ILE A 180 -8.00 16.84 9.30
N PHE A 181 -9.30 17.11 9.32
CA PHE A 181 -9.85 18.42 9.67
C PHE A 181 -10.05 18.52 11.19
N ASP A 182 -9.73 19.70 11.74
CA ASP A 182 -9.81 20.01 13.18
C ASP A 182 -11.27 20.26 13.59
N ASP A 183 -11.69 19.72 14.74
CA ASP A 183 -12.99 20.05 15.32
C ASP A 183 -12.92 21.41 16.05
N GLN A 184 -13.66 22.39 15.53
CA GLN A 184 -13.75 23.69 16.18
C GLN A 184 -14.80 23.67 17.31
N PRO A 185 -14.53 24.30 18.48
CA PRO A 185 -15.53 24.41 19.55
C PRO A 185 -16.83 25.07 19.05
N THR A 186 -17.97 24.40 19.29
CA THR A 186 -19.32 24.93 18.99
C THR A 186 -20.00 25.61 20.18
#